data_AF-A0A0F9SWD4-F1
#
_entry.id   AF-A0A0F9SWD4-F1
#
_cell.length_a   1.000
_cell.length_b   1.000
_cell.length_c   1.000
_cell.angle_alpha   90.00
_cell.angle_beta   90.00
_cell.angle_gamma   90.00
#
_symmetry.space_group_name_H-M   'P 1'
#
loop_
_entity.id
_entity.type
_entity.pdbx_description
1 polymer ?
#
loop_
_entity_poly.entity_id
_entity_poly.type
_entity_poly.pdbx_seq_one_letter_code
_entity_poly.pdbx_strand_id
1 'polypeptide(L)' 'MFFCNRCQKEVIFYSVNYSQGVDSELDNLRDRLEQEGKLILFNPPPLGHYNCPHCWSELEEK' A
#
# COMPACT_ATOMS: atom_id res chain seq x y z
N MET A 1 -3.77 11.58 -0.08
CA MET A 1 -2.85 10.59 -0.70
C MET A 1 -1.78 10.25 0.34
N PHE A 2 -1.42 8.99 0.58
CA PHE A 2 -0.44 8.68 1.63
C PHE A 2 0.98 8.64 1.08
N PHE A 3 1.95 9.18 1.83
CA PHE A 3 3.34 9.24 1.41
C PHE A 3 4.28 8.85 2.56
N CYS A 4 5.32 8.08 2.24
CA CYS A 4 6.38 7.76 3.18
C CYS A 4 7.58 8.68 2.94
N ASN A 5 7.84 9.61 3.86
CA ASN A 5 9.00 10.50 3.79
C ASN A 5 10.35 9.79 3.89
N ARG A 6 10.42 8.62 4.55
CA ARG A 6 11.67 7.87 4.67
C ARG A 6 12.00 7.07 3.40
N CYS A 7 10.98 6.48 2.77
CA CYS A 7 11.15 5.75 1.51
C CYS A 7 11.08 6.65 0.28
N GLN A 8 10.60 7.90 0.43
CA GLN A 8 10.30 8.82 -0.67
C GLN A 8 9.34 8.19 -1.71
N LYS A 9 8.36 7.43 -1.23
CA LYS A 9 7.39 6.70 -2.08
C LYS A 9 5.97 7.01 -1.66
N GLU A 10 5.09 7.12 -2.66
CA GLU A 10 3.65 7.13 -2.48
C GLU A 10 3.16 5.74 -2.04
N VAL A 11 2.18 5.72 -1.14
CA VAL A 11 1.59 4.50 -0.60
C VAL A 11 0.11 4.45 -0.95
N ILE A 12 -0.28 3.41 -1.67
CA ILE A 12 -1.66 3.14 -2.07
C ILE A 12 -2.29 2.19 -1.07
N PHE A 13 -3.48 2.52 -0.60
CA PHE A 13 -4.25 1.62 0.26
C PHE A 13 -5.09 0.73 -0.62
N TYR A 14 -5.02 -0.58 -0.37
CA TYR A 14 -5.76 -1.55 -1.15
C TYR A 14 -6.42 -2.57 -0.23
N SER A 15 -7.74 -2.70 -0.35
CA SER A 15 -8.52 -3.63 0.45
C SER A 15 -8.81 -4.90 -0.37
N VAL A 16 -8.30 -6.03 0.11
CA VAL A 16 -8.47 -7.34 -0.52
C VAL A 16 -9.58 -8.10 0.19
N ASN A 17 -10.56 -8.57 -0.58
CA ASN A 17 -11.51 -9.55 -0.08
C ASN A 17 -11.00 -10.96 -0.39
N TYR A 18 -10.35 -11.60 0.60
CA TYR A 18 -9.75 -12.93 0.45
C TYR A 18 -10.75 -14.05 0.08
N SER A 19 -12.06 -13.80 0.14
CA SER A 19 -13.09 -14.77 -0.22
C SER A 19 -13.24 -15.00 -1.73
N GLN A 20 -12.67 -14.16 -2.60
CA GLN A 20 -12.90 -14.20 -4.06
C GLN A 20 -11.77 -14.79 -4.92
N GLY A 21 -10.73 -15.42 -4.37
CA GLY A 21 -9.68 -16.05 -5.19
C GLY A 21 -8.94 -15.04 -6.07
N VAL A 22 -8.35 -14.03 -5.42
CA VAL A 22 -7.84 -12.79 -6.04
C VAL A 22 -6.33 -12.87 -6.38
N ASP A 23 -5.74 -14.06 -6.43
CA ASP A 23 -4.27 -14.17 -6.51
C ASP A 23 -3.70 -13.54 -7.80
N SER A 24 -4.32 -13.79 -8.96
CA SER A 24 -3.80 -13.26 -10.24
C SER A 24 -3.99 -11.76 -10.42
N GLU A 25 -5.03 -11.15 -9.85
CA GLU A 25 -5.25 -9.71 -9.96
C GLU A 25 -4.35 -8.93 -8.99
N LEU A 26 -4.07 -9.51 -7.81
CA LEU A 26 -3.18 -8.91 -6.83
C LEU A 26 -1.75 -8.84 -7.35
N ASP A 27 -1.26 -9.92 -7.96
CA ASP A 27 0.10 -9.99 -8.49
C ASP A 27 0.30 -8.95 -9.60
N ASN A 28 -0.66 -8.85 -10.53
CA ASN A 28 -0.63 -7.83 -11.58
C ASN A 28 -0.66 -6.39 -11.02
N LEU A 29 -1.47 -6.15 -9.98
CA LEU A 29 -1.53 -4.84 -9.32
C LEU A 29 -0.19 -4.50 -8.65
N ARG A 30 0.41 -5.48 -7.97
CA ARG A 30 1.70 -5.33 -7.31
C ARG A 30 2.80 -4.98 -8.30
N ASP A 31 2.90 -5.74 -9.39
CA ASP A 31 3.89 -5.50 -10.44
C ASP A 31 3.75 -4.10 -11.04
N ARG A 32 2.50 -3.67 -11.32
CA ARG A 32 2.25 -2.32 -11.85
C ARG A 32 2.69 -1.23 -10.88
N LEU A 33 2.35 -1.37 -9.60
CA LEU A 33 2.68 -0.35 -8.59
C LEU A 33 4.18 -0.32 -8.26
N GLU A 34 4.87 -1.46 -8.33
CA GLU A 34 6.32 -1.53 -8.24
C GLU A 34 6.98 -0.82 -9.45
N GLN A 35 6.47 -0.99 -10.67
CA GLN A 35 6.92 -0.27 -11.86
C GLN A 35 6.69 1.25 -11.77
N GLU A 36 5.60 1.68 -11.14
CA GLU A 36 5.33 3.09 -10.83
C GLU A 36 6.17 3.64 -9.66
N GLY A 37 6.96 2.79 -9.00
CA GLY A 37 7.79 3.18 -7.85
C GLY A 37 6.99 3.41 -6.56
N LYS A 38 5.76 2.92 -6.48
CA LYS A 38 4.84 3.08 -5.33
C LYS A 38 4.90 1.88 -4.39
N LEU A 39 4.26 2.00 -3.23
CA LEU A 39 4.08 0.93 -2.26
C LEU A 39 2.59 0.65 -2.06
N ILE A 40 2.24 -0.58 -1.66
CA ILE A 40 0.87 -0.96 -1.31
C ILE A 40 0.79 -1.26 0.18
N LEU A 41 -0.21 -0.67 0.85
CA LEU A 41 -0.63 -1.07 2.18
C LEU A 41 -1.95 -1.84 2.07
N PHE A 42 -1.90 -3.13 2.37
CA PHE A 42 -3.06 -4.02 2.26
C PHE A 42 -3.91 -4.03 3.52
N ASN A 43 -5.22 -3.92 3.36
CA ASN A 43 -6.23 -3.98 4.43
C ASN A 43 -5.86 -3.15 5.68
N PRO A 44 -5.52 -1.86 5.53
CA PRO A 44 -5.26 -1.03 6.69
C PRO A 44 -6.53 -0.88 7.54
N PRO A 45 -6.41 -0.68 8.87
CA PRO A 45 -7.56 -0.37 9.71
C PRO A 45 -8.24 0.92 9.20
N PRO A 46 -9.57 1.08 9.40
CA PRO A 46 -10.29 2.24 8.86
C PRO A 46 -9.89 3.57 9.52
N LEU A 47 -9.33 3.51 10.73
CA LEU A 47 -8.90 4.65 11.52
C LEU A 47 -7.58 4.32 12.21
N GLY A 48 -6.71 5.32 12.35
CA GLY A 48 -5.46 5.22 13.09
C GLY A 48 -4.26 5.78 12.33
N HIS A 49 -3.09 5.67 12.96
CA HIS A 49 -1.82 5.99 12.33
C HIS A 49 -1.43 4.86 11.38
N TYR A 50 -1.13 5.21 10.14
CA TYR A 50 -0.68 4.25 9.13
C TYR A 50 0.83 4.23 9.06
N ASN A 51 1.40 3.03 9.02
CA ASN A 51 2.84 2.86 8.90
C ASN A 51 3.22 2.36 7.51
N CYS A 52 4.37 2.81 7.03
CA CYS A 52 4.93 2.39 5.76
C CYS A 52 5.21 0.87 5.81
N PRO A 53 4.72 0.09 4.82
CA PRO A 53 4.91 -1.36 4.79
C PRO A 53 6.38 -1.79 4.64
N HIS A 54 7.26 -0.88 4.22
CA HIS A 54 8.67 -1.17 3.98
C HIS A 54 9.59 -0.77 5.14
N CYS A 55 9.42 0.44 5.68
CA CYS A 55 10.33 1.00 6.69
C CYS A 55 9.69 1.30 8.04
N TRP A 56 8.39 1.01 8.19
CA TRP A 56 7.60 1.19 9.41
C TRP A 56 7.50 2.61 9.95
N SER A 57 8.00 3.62 9.21
CA SER A 57 7.76 5.02 9.55
C SER A 57 6.28 5.36 9.39
N GLU A 58 5.80 6.31 10.18
CA GLU A 58 4.47 6.88 9.98
C GLU A 58 4.32 7.46 8.56
N LEU A 59 3.13 7.28 7.98
CA LEU A 59 2.74 7.83 6.68
C LEU A 59 2.08 9.19 6.87
N GLU A 60 2.39 10.12 5.98
CA GLU A 60 1.78 11.44 5.97
C GLU A 60 0.69 11.51 4.90
N GLU A 61 -0.41 12.19 5.22
CA GLU A 61 -1.43 12.54 4.24
C GLU A 61 -0.99 13.79 3.47
N LYS A 62 -0.82 13.63 2.16
CA LYS A 62 -0.58 14.68 1.16
C LYS A 62 -1.81 14.96 0.32
#